data_AF-A0A0L9UCN6-F1
#
_entry.id   AF-A0A0L9UCN6-F1
#
_cell.length_a   1.000
_cell.length_b   1.000
_cell.length_c   1.000
_cell.angle_alpha   90.00
_cell.angle_beta   90.00
_cell.angle_gamma   90.00
#
_symmetry.space_group_name_H-M   'P 1'
#
loop_
_entity.id
_entity.type
_entity.pdbx_description
1 polymer ?
#
loop_
_entity_poly.entity_id
_entity_poly.type
_entity_poly.pdbx_seq_one_letter_code
_entity_poly.pdbx_strand_id
1 'polypeptide(L)'
;MYTGRCKSDKRRCKLWVWKQKGKLSEPIDDEGSWSSLSSSLKALFMGSVTHLEAIDAEIAAILNEARTSYATHNRKLKELSLLRAKSSSSVFFSAFSRTLTPLFDFQRRLASVERVVSFVSALAASASDEFIDCFLKFLLAAATTSSKTTRFRACQIVSEGTRQDAYGTFAVRALSRFVNDFVNSDILDLYLEVLPFGT
;
A
#
# COMPACT_ATOMS: atom_id res chain seq x y z
N MET A 1 22.43 -0.60 27.83
CA MET A 1 22.25 -1.98 27.33
C MET A 1 20.81 -2.18 26.91
N TYR A 2 20.50 -2.18 25.60
CA TYR A 2 19.18 -2.59 25.09
C TYR A 2 19.39 -3.57 23.95
N THR A 3 19.37 -4.86 24.25
CA THR A 3 19.34 -5.94 23.26
C THR A 3 18.02 -6.72 23.38
N GLY A 4 16.90 -6.01 23.21
CA GLY A 4 15.58 -6.62 23.03
C GLY A 4 15.40 -7.10 21.58
N ARG A 5 16.06 -8.20 21.22
CA ARG A 5 16.14 -8.72 19.85
C ARG A 5 14.77 -9.24 19.37
N CYS A 6 14.15 -8.52 18.42
CA CYS A 6 12.97 -8.88 17.62
C CYS A 6 12.96 -10.35 17.13
N LYS A 7 12.43 -11.28 17.93
CA LYS A 7 12.12 -12.65 17.47
C LYS A 7 10.71 -12.76 16.88
N SER A 8 9.76 -11.93 17.29
CA SER A 8 8.37 -11.95 16.81
C SER A 8 8.21 -11.40 15.39
N ASP A 9 9.05 -10.43 15.00
CA ASP A 9 9.01 -9.82 13.66
C ASP A 9 9.38 -10.86 12.58
N LYS A 10 10.40 -11.69 12.82
CA LYS A 10 10.86 -12.72 11.85
C LYS A 10 9.80 -13.76 11.48
N ARG A 11 8.95 -14.20 12.41
CA ARG A 11 7.89 -15.20 12.11
C ARG A 11 6.77 -14.60 11.25
N ARG A 12 6.44 -13.33 11.47
CA ARG A 12 5.38 -12.63 10.72
C ARG A 12 5.89 -12.10 9.38
N CYS A 13 7.18 -11.73 9.30
CA CYS A 13 7.90 -11.53 8.05
C CYS A 13 7.88 -12.79 7.17
N LYS A 14 8.01 -13.97 7.78
CA LYS A 14 7.83 -15.24 7.07
C LYS A 14 6.40 -15.47 6.65
N LEU A 15 5.39 -15.02 7.41
CA LEU A 15 3.97 -15.12 7.04
C LEU A 15 3.63 -14.29 5.80
N TRP A 16 4.17 -13.06 5.67
CA TRP A 16 4.02 -12.26 4.44
C TRP A 16 4.74 -12.92 3.25
N VAL A 17 5.96 -13.41 3.47
CA VAL A 17 6.72 -14.17 2.45
C VAL A 17 6.02 -15.49 2.10
N TRP A 18 5.34 -16.14 3.04
CA TRP A 18 4.57 -17.37 2.83
C TRP A 18 3.26 -17.08 2.08
N LYS A 19 2.55 -15.98 2.41
CA LYS A 19 1.38 -15.48 1.66
C LYS A 19 1.75 -15.03 0.22
N GLN A 20 3.04 -14.74 -0.03
CA GLN A 20 3.60 -14.42 -1.35
C GLN A 20 4.21 -15.63 -2.08
N LYS A 21 4.76 -16.64 -1.38
CA LYS A 21 5.45 -17.81 -1.96
C LYS A 21 4.60 -19.08 -2.03
N GLY A 22 3.55 -19.19 -1.22
CA GLY A 22 2.60 -20.29 -1.26
C GLY A 22 1.40 -19.88 -2.10
N LYS A 23 1.44 -20.21 -3.39
CA LYS A 23 0.35 -20.05 -4.37
C LYS A 23 -0.29 -18.65 -4.42
N LEU A 24 0.03 -17.89 -5.47
CA LEU A 24 -0.99 -17.03 -6.07
C LEU A 24 -2.16 -17.97 -6.42
N SER A 25 -3.28 -17.89 -5.69
CA SER A 25 -4.42 -18.83 -5.68
C SER A 25 -4.34 -20.04 -4.72
N GLU A 26 -4.66 -19.79 -3.44
CA GLU A 26 -5.86 -20.43 -2.90
C GLU A 26 -6.91 -19.33 -2.71
N PRO A 27 -8.20 -19.57 -3.02
CA PRO A 27 -9.22 -18.56 -2.83
C PRO A 27 -9.23 -18.18 -1.36
N ILE A 28 -8.89 -16.92 -1.10
CA ILE A 28 -8.90 -16.37 0.24
C ILE A 28 -10.38 -16.29 0.63
N ASP A 29 -10.83 -17.19 1.49
CA ASP A 29 -12.17 -17.14 2.11
C ASP A 29 -12.35 -15.90 3.03
N ASP A 30 -11.39 -14.98 3.08
CA ASP A 30 -11.55 -13.61 3.59
C ASP A 30 -11.93 -12.63 2.45
N GLU A 31 -13.03 -12.93 1.75
CA GLU A 31 -13.81 -12.04 0.86
C GLU A 31 -14.47 -10.88 1.65
N GLY A 32 -13.74 -10.26 2.59
CA GLY A 32 -14.30 -9.29 3.53
C GLY A 32 -13.94 -7.84 3.24
N SER A 33 -12.66 -7.56 3.00
CA SER A 33 -12.18 -6.15 2.98
C SER A 33 -12.36 -5.49 1.62
N TRP A 34 -12.04 -6.20 0.53
CA TRP A 34 -12.08 -5.68 -0.83
C TRP A 34 -13.32 -6.13 -1.62
N SER A 35 -14.13 -7.01 -1.04
CA SER A 35 -15.37 -7.52 -1.63
C SER A 35 -16.44 -6.43 -1.78
N SER A 36 -16.41 -5.41 -0.92
CA SER A 36 -17.28 -4.24 -0.97
C SER A 36 -16.95 -3.26 -2.11
N LEU A 37 -15.84 -3.44 -2.83
CA LEU A 37 -15.53 -2.60 -3.99
C LEU A 37 -16.47 -2.88 -5.16
N SER A 38 -16.79 -1.84 -5.93
CA SER A 38 -17.55 -2.00 -7.17
C SER A 38 -16.80 -2.91 -8.15
N SER A 39 -17.55 -3.65 -8.98
CA SER A 39 -16.97 -4.55 -9.98
C SER A 39 -15.99 -3.84 -10.91
N SER A 40 -16.24 -2.56 -11.23
CA SER A 40 -15.34 -1.73 -12.02
C SER A 40 -14.01 -1.43 -11.31
N LEU A 41 -14.03 -1.14 -10.00
CA LEU A 41 -12.80 -0.91 -9.21
C LEU A 41 -12.02 -2.21 -9.01
N LYS A 42 -12.70 -3.33 -8.76
CA LYS A 42 -12.06 -4.66 -8.70
C LYS A 42 -11.38 -5.00 -10.03
N ALA A 43 -12.05 -4.80 -11.16
CA ALA A 43 -11.46 -5.04 -12.47
C ALA A 43 -10.25 -4.12 -12.75
N LEU A 44 -10.35 -2.85 -12.34
CA LEU A 44 -9.28 -1.86 -12.50
C LEU A 44 -8.03 -2.17 -11.65
N PHE A 45 -8.21 -2.65 -10.42
CA PHE A 45 -7.13 -2.83 -9.45
C PHE A 45 -6.66 -4.27 -9.26
N MET A 46 -7.48 -5.26 -9.60
CA MET A 46 -7.15 -6.67 -9.38
C MET A 46 -6.96 -7.44 -10.69
N GLY A 47 -7.50 -6.97 -11.83
CA GLY A 47 -7.29 -7.57 -13.15
C GLY A 47 -7.61 -9.08 -13.24
N SER A 48 -7.25 -9.71 -14.37
CA SER A 48 -7.27 -11.17 -14.50
C SER A 48 -5.92 -11.76 -14.08
N VAL A 49 -5.93 -12.87 -13.35
CA VAL A 49 -4.77 -13.47 -12.67
C VAL A 49 -3.72 -14.03 -13.64
N THR A 50 -4.03 -14.18 -14.93
CA THR A 50 -3.41 -15.23 -15.76
C THR A 50 -2.21 -14.83 -16.63
N HIS A 51 -1.61 -13.63 -16.50
CA HIS A 51 -0.44 -13.27 -17.32
C HIS A 51 0.64 -12.40 -16.63
N LEU A 52 0.53 -12.21 -15.31
CA LEU A 52 1.23 -11.15 -14.57
C LEU A 52 2.17 -11.64 -13.45
N GLU A 53 2.25 -12.94 -13.23
CA GLU A 53 2.95 -13.53 -12.08
C GLU A 53 4.43 -13.13 -11.99
N ALA A 54 5.10 -12.94 -13.14
CA ALA A 54 6.49 -12.52 -13.17
C ALA A 54 6.69 -11.10 -12.62
N ILE A 55 5.83 -10.16 -13.02
CA ILE A 55 5.87 -8.77 -12.53
C ILE A 55 5.45 -8.74 -11.06
N ASP A 56 4.44 -9.51 -10.67
CA ASP A 56 4.02 -9.64 -9.28
C ASP A 56 5.17 -10.13 -8.39
N ALA A 57 5.87 -11.17 -8.83
CA ALA A 57 7.00 -11.73 -8.10
C ALA A 57 8.16 -10.73 -7.97
N GLU A 58 8.44 -9.95 -9.02
CA GLU A 58 9.49 -8.93 -9.00
C GLU A 58 9.12 -7.78 -8.06
N ILE A 59 7.90 -7.26 -8.13
CA ILE A 59 7.39 -6.23 -7.21
C ILE A 59 7.42 -6.76 -5.77
N ALA A 60 6.93 -7.98 -5.52
CA ALA A 60 6.94 -8.59 -4.20
C ALA A 60 8.35 -8.79 -3.64
N ALA A 61 9.33 -9.13 -4.49
CA ALA A 61 10.74 -9.23 -4.11
C ALA A 61 11.31 -7.87 -3.70
N ILE A 62 11.05 -6.82 -4.49
CA ILE A 62 11.47 -5.45 -4.19
C ILE A 62 10.87 -4.97 -2.87
N LEU A 63 9.56 -5.14 -2.68
CA LEU A 63 8.86 -4.78 -1.45
C LEU A 63 9.41 -5.57 -0.24
N ASN A 64 9.74 -6.85 -0.42
CA ASN A 64 10.39 -7.65 0.62
C ASN A 64 11.74 -7.08 1.05
N GLU A 65 12.56 -6.63 0.11
CA GLU A 65 13.85 -6.03 0.42
C GLU A 65 13.72 -4.65 1.05
N ALA A 66 12.83 -3.79 0.53
CA ALA A 66 12.51 -2.49 1.13
C ALA A 66 11.98 -2.61 2.56
N ARG A 67 11.27 -3.71 2.83
CA ARG A 67 10.77 -4.06 4.16
C ARG A 67 11.88 -4.42 5.14
N THR A 68 13.07 -4.82 4.71
CA THR A 68 14.13 -5.27 5.64
C THR A 68 14.88 -4.12 6.32
N SER A 69 15.04 -2.98 5.65
CA SER A 69 15.77 -1.81 6.14
C SER A 69 15.49 -0.58 5.27
N TYR A 70 15.60 0.62 5.84
CA TYR A 70 15.58 1.87 5.07
C TYR A 70 16.78 2.02 4.12
N ALA A 71 17.92 1.38 4.44
CA ALA A 71 19.16 1.52 3.65
C ALA A 71 19.00 1.03 2.20
N THR A 72 18.05 0.12 1.93
CA THR A 72 17.81 -0.42 0.59
C THR A 72 16.82 0.43 -0.21
N HIS A 73 16.09 1.37 0.40
CA HIS A 73 14.98 2.10 -0.22
C HIS A 73 15.40 2.81 -1.49
N ASN A 74 16.43 3.66 -1.44
CA ASN A 74 16.86 4.44 -2.62
C ASN A 74 17.23 3.55 -3.81
N ARG A 75 17.90 2.43 -3.56
CA ARG A 75 18.24 1.46 -4.61
C ARG A 75 16.98 0.79 -5.15
N LYS A 76 16.10 0.33 -4.26
CA LYS A 76 14.87 -0.40 -4.62
C LYS A 76 13.83 0.48 -5.29
N LEU A 77 13.80 1.78 -4.98
CA LEU A 77 12.98 2.77 -5.69
C LEU A 77 13.40 2.89 -7.16
N LYS A 78 14.71 2.91 -7.44
CA LYS A 78 15.22 2.93 -8.82
C LYS A 78 14.87 1.64 -9.56
N GLU A 79 15.04 0.49 -8.93
CA GLU A 79 14.66 -0.80 -9.50
C GLU A 79 13.16 -0.85 -9.83
N LEU A 80 12.29 -0.39 -8.91
CA LEU A 80 10.85 -0.38 -9.09
C LEU A 80 10.38 0.63 -10.16
N SER A 81 10.96 1.83 -10.16
CA SER A 81 10.67 2.85 -11.18
C SER A 81 11.09 2.40 -12.58
N LEU A 82 12.20 1.65 -12.68
CA LEU A 82 12.64 1.06 -13.94
C LEU A 82 11.72 -0.10 -14.38
N LEU A 83 11.25 -0.93 -13.46
CA LEU A 83 10.25 -1.96 -13.75
C LEU A 83 8.94 -1.33 -14.25
N ARG A 84 8.51 -0.23 -13.64
CA ARG A 84 7.36 0.58 -14.09
C ARG A 84 7.56 1.15 -15.49
N ALA A 85 8.75 1.66 -15.80
CA ALA A 85 9.07 2.21 -17.12
C ALA A 85 9.13 1.13 -18.22
N LYS A 86 9.52 -0.11 -17.88
CA LYS A 86 9.56 -1.25 -18.81
C LYS A 86 8.18 -1.85 -19.10
N SER A 87 7.25 -1.69 -18.17
CA SER A 87 5.92 -2.29 -18.22
C SER A 87 4.90 -1.24 -18.68
N SER A 88 3.75 -1.67 -19.21
CA SER A 88 2.66 -0.71 -19.41
C SER A 88 2.10 -0.25 -18.06
N SER A 89 1.65 1.00 -17.99
CA SER A 89 1.20 1.65 -16.74
C SER A 89 0.09 0.85 -16.04
N SER A 90 -0.90 0.36 -16.79
CA SER A 90 -2.02 -0.43 -16.27
C SER A 90 -1.63 -1.81 -15.75
N VAL A 91 -0.72 -2.50 -16.46
CA VAL A 91 -0.21 -3.84 -16.10
C VAL A 91 0.64 -3.75 -14.83
N PHE A 92 1.55 -2.77 -14.76
CA PHE A 92 2.34 -2.52 -13.56
C PHE A 92 1.45 -2.15 -12.38
N PHE A 93 0.49 -1.24 -12.59
CA PHE A 93 -0.38 -0.78 -11.51
C PHE A 93 -1.23 -1.91 -10.92
N SER A 94 -1.82 -2.76 -11.77
CA SER A 94 -2.60 -3.94 -11.34
C SER A 94 -1.75 -4.97 -10.58
N ALA A 95 -0.49 -5.17 -10.97
CA ALA A 95 0.46 -6.00 -10.24
C ALA A 95 0.85 -5.36 -8.89
N PHE A 96 1.10 -4.06 -8.89
CA PHE A 96 1.49 -3.29 -7.72
C PHE A 96 0.38 -3.25 -6.66
N SER A 97 -0.87 -2.99 -7.05
CA SER A 97 -2.03 -2.97 -6.15
C SER A 97 -2.25 -4.33 -5.48
N ARG A 98 -2.20 -5.43 -6.25
CA ARG A 98 -2.35 -6.80 -5.73
C ARG A 98 -1.24 -7.18 -4.75
N THR A 99 0.00 -6.84 -5.07
CA THR A 99 1.15 -7.13 -4.20
C THR A 99 1.14 -6.28 -2.93
N LEU A 100 0.52 -5.09 -2.96
CA LEU A 100 0.28 -4.27 -1.78
C LEU A 100 -0.89 -4.72 -0.92
N THR A 101 -1.90 -5.40 -1.46
CA THR A 101 -3.10 -5.83 -0.72
C THR A 101 -2.79 -6.46 0.65
N PRO A 102 -1.82 -7.39 0.80
CA PRO A 102 -1.58 -8.01 2.10
C PRO A 102 -1.01 -7.04 3.14
N LEU A 103 -0.52 -5.86 2.75
CA LEU A 103 -0.12 -4.80 3.68
C LEU A 103 -1.31 -4.26 4.50
N PHE A 104 -2.50 -4.22 3.89
CA PHE A 104 -3.73 -3.68 4.48
C PHE A 104 -4.38 -4.62 5.51
N ASP A 105 -4.01 -5.90 5.51
CA ASP A 105 -4.49 -6.91 6.47
C ASP A 105 -3.74 -6.83 7.81
N PHE A 106 -2.60 -6.13 7.89
CA PHE A 106 -1.82 -6.09 9.13
C PHE A 106 -2.37 -5.07 10.13
N GLN A 107 -3.03 -5.58 11.15
CA GLN A 107 -3.64 -4.78 12.23
C GLN A 107 -2.65 -4.08 13.19
N ARG A 108 -1.41 -4.56 13.36
CA ARG A 108 -0.44 -3.98 14.33
C ARG A 108 0.60 -3.10 13.62
N ARG A 109 0.96 -1.95 14.22
CA ARG A 109 2.12 -1.14 13.80
C ARG A 109 3.40 -1.98 13.94
N LEU A 110 3.94 -2.44 12.82
CA LEU A 110 5.17 -3.21 12.76
C LEU A 110 6.21 -2.36 12.04
N ALA A 111 7.43 -2.28 12.58
CA ALA A 111 8.49 -1.51 11.96
C ALA A 111 8.75 -1.91 10.49
N SER A 112 8.48 -3.18 10.14
CA SER A 112 8.54 -3.69 8.77
C SER A 112 7.45 -3.09 7.87
N VAL A 113 6.22 -2.96 8.37
CA VAL A 113 5.12 -2.32 7.64
C VAL A 113 5.37 -0.82 7.48
N GLU A 114 5.82 -0.13 8.54
CA GLU A 114 6.19 1.30 8.48
C GLU A 114 7.24 1.58 7.39
N ARG A 115 8.24 0.69 7.26
CA ARG A 115 9.23 0.76 6.18
C ARG A 115 8.61 0.62 4.80
N VAL A 116 7.67 -0.30 4.61
CA VAL A 116 7.00 -0.46 3.29
C VAL A 116 6.09 0.73 3.00
N VAL A 117 5.38 1.25 3.99
CA VAL A 117 4.55 2.46 3.85
C VAL A 117 5.42 3.63 3.39
N SER A 118 6.51 3.92 4.08
CA SER A 118 7.45 4.99 3.72
C SER A 118 8.06 4.79 2.32
N PHE A 119 8.40 3.56 1.96
CA PHE A 119 8.89 3.21 0.61
C PHE A 119 7.85 3.50 -0.48
N VAL A 120 6.60 3.11 -0.26
CA VAL A 120 5.50 3.30 -1.22
C VAL A 120 5.15 4.78 -1.36
N SER A 121 5.15 5.54 -0.26
CA SER A 121 4.97 6.99 -0.30
C SER A 121 6.08 7.68 -1.10
N ALA A 122 7.34 7.29 -0.91
CA ALA A 122 8.47 7.80 -1.68
C ALA A 122 8.42 7.44 -3.18
N LEU A 123 7.90 6.26 -3.52
CA LEU A 123 7.61 5.91 -4.91
C LEU A 123 6.57 6.85 -5.51
N ALA A 124 5.47 7.08 -4.79
CA ALA A 124 4.39 7.93 -5.27
C ALA A 124 4.84 9.39 -5.48
N ALA A 125 5.68 9.93 -4.60
CA ALA A 125 6.23 11.27 -4.78
C ALA A 125 7.19 11.42 -5.98
N SER A 126 7.76 10.31 -6.47
CA SER A 126 8.63 10.30 -7.66
C SER A 126 7.94 9.75 -8.92
N ALA A 127 6.64 9.46 -8.83
CA ALA A 127 5.87 8.89 -9.93
C ALA A 127 5.29 9.97 -10.86
N SER A 128 4.81 9.53 -12.02
CA SER A 128 4.09 10.39 -12.96
C SER A 128 2.65 10.63 -12.50
N ASP A 129 2.04 11.73 -12.97
CA ASP A 129 0.68 12.13 -12.59
C ASP A 129 -0.37 11.03 -12.82
N GLU A 130 -0.25 10.26 -13.92
CA GLU A 130 -1.17 9.16 -14.23
C GLU A 130 -1.12 8.03 -13.18
N PHE A 131 0.08 7.67 -12.72
CA PHE A 131 0.24 6.65 -11.68
C PHE A 131 -0.29 7.15 -10.35
N ILE A 132 0.01 8.40 -10.01
CA ILE A 132 -0.44 9.03 -8.75
C ILE A 132 -1.97 9.07 -8.71
N ASP A 133 -2.64 9.44 -9.81
CA ASP A 133 -4.10 9.46 -9.88
C ASP A 133 -4.69 8.05 -9.66
N CYS A 134 -4.16 7.03 -10.35
CA CYS A 134 -4.59 5.65 -10.14
C CYS A 134 -4.33 5.19 -8.69
N PHE A 135 -3.16 5.53 -8.15
CA PHE A 135 -2.75 5.15 -6.80
C PHE A 135 -3.61 5.80 -5.73
N LEU A 136 -3.94 7.08 -5.88
CA LEU A 136 -4.85 7.78 -4.97
C LEU A 136 -6.27 7.20 -5.07
N LYS A 137 -6.78 6.88 -6.26
CA LYS A 137 -8.07 6.18 -6.41
C LYS A 137 -8.07 4.82 -5.70
N PHE A 138 -6.97 4.08 -5.78
CA PHE A 138 -6.80 2.82 -5.06
C PHE A 138 -6.80 3.01 -3.54
N LEU A 139 -6.02 3.95 -3.01
CA LEU A 139 -6.00 4.26 -1.58
C LEU A 139 -7.35 4.79 -1.09
N LEU A 140 -8.06 5.54 -1.94
CA LEU A 140 -9.39 6.04 -1.63
C LEU A 140 -10.40 4.90 -1.50
N ALA A 141 -10.38 3.98 -2.45
CA ALA A 141 -11.20 2.78 -2.40
C ALA A 141 -10.88 1.93 -1.16
N ALA A 142 -9.62 1.87 -0.74
CA ALA A 142 -9.20 1.22 0.50
C ALA A 142 -9.73 1.95 1.75
N ALA A 143 -9.73 3.30 1.72
CA ALA A 143 -10.20 4.14 2.82
C ALA A 143 -11.73 4.07 3.04
N THR A 144 -12.51 3.68 2.04
CA THR A 144 -13.98 3.52 2.15
C THR A 144 -14.40 2.09 2.49
N THR A 145 -13.46 1.16 2.66
CA THR A 145 -13.77 -0.21 3.08
C THR A 145 -14.30 -0.25 4.51
N SER A 146 -15.15 -1.23 4.85
CA SER A 146 -15.63 -1.41 6.23
C SER A 146 -14.51 -1.83 7.21
N SER A 147 -13.36 -2.28 6.69
CA SER A 147 -12.23 -2.74 7.49
C SER A 147 -11.43 -1.58 8.08
N LYS A 148 -11.52 -1.39 9.41
CA LYS A 148 -10.74 -0.38 10.13
C LYS A 148 -9.24 -0.46 9.84
N THR A 149 -8.68 -1.66 9.65
CA THR A 149 -7.23 -1.82 9.38
C THR A 149 -6.87 -1.36 7.98
N THR A 150 -7.70 -1.69 6.99
CA THR A 150 -7.50 -1.27 5.60
C THR A 150 -7.62 0.24 5.48
N ARG A 151 -8.62 0.84 6.14
CA ARG A 151 -8.77 2.30 6.21
C ARG A 151 -7.57 2.98 6.87
N PHE A 152 -7.15 2.47 8.02
CA PHE A 152 -5.99 3.03 8.73
C PHE A 152 -4.73 3.01 7.88
N ARG A 153 -4.46 1.89 7.19
CA ARG A 153 -3.28 1.76 6.33
C ARG A 153 -3.34 2.67 5.10
N ALA A 154 -4.52 2.83 4.51
CA ALA A 154 -4.71 3.77 3.41
C ALA A 154 -4.39 5.20 3.86
N CYS A 155 -5.01 5.65 4.96
CA CYS A 155 -4.77 6.97 5.55
C CYS A 155 -3.30 7.15 5.95
N GLN A 156 -2.63 6.10 6.44
CA GLN A 156 -1.22 6.14 6.80
C GLN A 156 -0.30 6.38 5.60
N ILE A 157 -0.52 5.68 4.49
CA ILE A 157 0.26 5.86 3.25
C ILE A 157 0.06 7.27 2.70
N VAL A 158 -1.20 7.74 2.71
CA VAL A 158 -1.54 9.10 2.28
C VAL A 158 -0.85 10.14 3.17
N SER A 159 -0.98 10.03 4.49
CA SER A 159 -0.38 10.97 5.44
C SER A 159 1.16 11.00 5.34
N GLU A 160 1.81 9.85 5.24
CA GLU A 160 3.27 9.79 5.10
C GLU A 160 3.75 10.43 3.80
N GLY A 161 3.03 10.22 2.70
CA GLY A 161 3.35 10.88 1.43
C GLY A 161 3.08 12.39 1.46
N THR A 162 2.18 12.89 2.32
CA THR A 162 1.90 14.34 2.39
C THR A 162 3.05 15.16 2.97
N ARG A 163 4.04 14.51 3.60
CA ARG A 163 5.33 15.14 3.96
C ARG A 163 6.19 15.48 2.73
N GLN A 164 5.82 15.02 1.54
CA GLN A 164 6.55 15.22 0.30
C GLN A 164 5.71 16.11 -0.64
N ASP A 165 6.32 17.21 -1.07
CA ASP A 165 5.66 18.44 -1.52
C ASP A 165 4.64 18.24 -2.65
N ALA A 166 4.97 17.41 -3.66
CA ALA A 166 4.10 17.15 -4.79
C ALA A 166 2.92 16.25 -4.42
N TYR A 167 3.15 15.18 -3.66
CA TYR A 167 2.12 14.21 -3.29
C TYR A 167 1.10 14.80 -2.28
N GLY A 168 1.55 15.68 -1.39
CA GLY A 168 0.71 16.27 -0.34
C GLY A 168 -0.48 17.07 -0.87
N THR A 169 -0.30 17.87 -1.92
CA THR A 169 -1.40 18.66 -2.49
C THR A 169 -2.49 17.76 -3.10
N PHE A 170 -2.09 16.70 -3.81
CA PHE A 170 -3.04 15.74 -4.39
C PHE A 170 -3.77 14.93 -3.32
N ALA A 171 -3.05 14.47 -2.30
CA ALA A 171 -3.60 13.74 -1.16
C ALA A 171 -4.65 14.56 -0.39
N VAL A 172 -4.33 15.81 -0.04
CA VAL A 172 -5.25 16.71 0.67
C VAL A 172 -6.50 16.97 -0.18
N ARG A 173 -6.35 17.18 -1.49
CA ARG A 173 -7.49 17.37 -2.40
C ARG A 173 -8.37 16.12 -2.51
N ALA A 174 -7.77 14.93 -2.53
CA ALA A 174 -8.51 13.67 -2.56
C ALA A 174 -9.29 13.44 -1.26
N LEU A 175 -8.67 13.70 -0.11
CA LEU A 175 -9.28 13.53 1.22
C LEU A 175 -10.32 14.60 1.56
N SER A 176 -10.15 15.83 1.05
CA SER A 176 -11.12 16.92 1.26
C SER A 176 -12.53 16.56 0.77
N ARG A 177 -12.67 15.63 -0.18
CA ARG A 177 -13.97 15.14 -0.66
C ARG A 177 -14.75 14.35 0.39
N PHE A 178 -14.07 13.81 1.40
CA PHE A 178 -14.69 13.00 2.48
C PHE A 178 -15.10 13.83 3.69
N VAL A 179 -14.62 15.08 3.79
CA VAL A 179 -15.01 16.00 4.89
C VAL A 179 -16.53 16.23 4.92
N ASN A 180 -17.18 16.14 3.77
CA ASN A 180 -18.63 16.36 3.63
C ASN A 180 -19.44 15.06 3.52
N ASP A 181 -18.83 13.88 3.61
CA ASP A 181 -19.53 12.60 3.52
C ASP A 181 -19.73 12.02 4.93
N PHE A 182 -20.96 12.11 5.43
CA PHE A 182 -21.31 11.70 6.80
C PHE A 182 -21.08 10.20 7.06
N VAL A 183 -21.05 9.37 6.01
CA VAL A 183 -20.78 7.92 6.12
C VAL A 183 -19.30 7.67 6.42
N ASN A 184 -18.45 8.60 6.04
CA ASN A 184 -16.99 8.48 6.03
C ASN A 184 -16.32 9.51 6.96
N SER A 185 -17.06 10.13 7.88
CA SER A 185 -16.50 11.13 8.81
C SER A 185 -15.43 10.54 9.73
N ASP A 186 -15.51 9.25 10.04
CA ASP A 186 -14.52 8.55 10.85
C ASP A 186 -13.16 8.37 10.15
N ILE A 187 -13.10 8.54 8.82
CA ILE A 187 -11.84 8.61 8.07
C ILE A 187 -11.05 9.86 8.44
N LEU A 188 -11.71 10.99 8.72
CA LEU A 188 -11.06 12.22 9.17
C LEU A 188 -10.47 12.04 10.56
N ASP A 189 -11.22 11.45 11.48
CA ASP A 189 -10.74 11.14 12.83
C ASP A 189 -9.53 10.21 12.77
N LEU A 190 -9.55 9.22 11.86
CA LEU A 190 -8.43 8.33 11.62
C LEU A 190 -7.22 9.05 11.01
N TYR A 191 -7.45 10.01 10.12
CA TYR A 191 -6.39 10.83 9.53
C TYR A 191 -5.76 11.75 10.59
N LEU A 192 -6.57 12.38 11.44
CA LEU A 192 -6.13 13.19 12.58
C LEU A 192 -5.37 12.34 13.61
N GLU A 193 -5.74 11.07 13.82
CA GLU A 193 -5.00 10.11 14.65
C GLU A 193 -3.66 9.69 14.04
N VAL A 194 -3.57 9.66 12.71
CA VAL A 194 -2.35 9.28 11.97
C VAL A 194 -1.38 10.46 11.81
N LEU A 195 -1.87 11.70 11.79
CA LEU A 195 -1.03 12.88 11.78
C LEU A 195 -0.26 12.96 13.11
N PRO A 196 1.09 12.96 13.09
CA PRO A 196 1.84 13.32 14.28
C PRO A 196 1.66 14.83 14.46
N PHE A 197 0.84 15.21 15.43
CA PHE A 197 1.02 16.49 16.09
C PHE A 197 2.44 16.50 16.63
N GLY A 198 3.27 17.40 16.10
CA GLY A 198 4.67 17.49 16.47
C GLY A 198 4.83 17.59 17.99
N THR A 199 5.60 16.68 18.54
CA THR A 199 6.35 16.84 19.79
C THR A 199 7.80 16.50 19.50
#